data_AF-A0A498BX16-F1
#
_entry.id   AF-A0A498BX16-F1
#
_cell.length_a   1.000
_cell.length_b   1.000
_cell.length_c   1.000
_cell.angle_alpha   90.00
_cell.angle_beta   90.00
_cell.angle_gamma   90.00
#
_symmetry.space_group_name_H-M   'P 1'
#
loop_
_entity.id
_entity.type
_entity.pdbx_description
1 polymer ?
#
loop_
_entity_poly.entity_id
_entity_poly.type
_entity_poly.pdbx_seq_one_letter_code
_entity_poly.pdbx_strand_id
1 'polypeptide(L)'
;MGVHRARIVETVDPQGRGRVQIALPSTDALLWAPTVVPFAAFTAAVTEIGADVWVAFEADDPDRPVVLGLVEPPPRTPARARDREALGDAWDRGHAAGSADAAADGDTTNPYR
;
A
#
# COMPACT_ATOMS: atom_id res chain seq x y z
N MET A 1 7.82 19.73 7.67
CA MET A 1 7.06 18.58 7.11
C MET A 1 5.60 18.97 6.90
N GLY A 2 5.20 19.15 5.63
CA GLY A 2 3.80 19.40 5.26
C GLY A 2 3.15 18.16 4.64
N VAL A 3 1.85 17.98 4.90
CA VAL A 3 1.02 16.98 4.20
C VAL A 3 0.05 17.74 3.30
N HIS A 4 0.02 17.37 2.02
CA HIS A 4 -0.70 18.08 0.98
C HIS A 4 -1.67 17.15 0.26
N ARG A 5 -2.79 17.70 -0.23
CA ARG A 5 -3.67 16.98 -1.16
C ARG A 5 -3.09 17.06 -2.56
N ALA A 6 -3.14 15.95 -3.28
CA ALA A 6 -2.80 15.88 -4.69
C ALA A 6 -3.77 14.94 -5.41
N ARG A 7 -3.72 14.96 -6.74
CA ARG A 7 -4.53 14.08 -7.59
C ARG A 7 -3.64 13.20 -8.45
N ILE A 8 -3.93 11.91 -8.56
CA ILE A 8 -3.23 11.01 -9.48
C ILE A 8 -3.62 11.36 -10.92
N VAL A 9 -2.64 11.55 -11.80
CA VAL A 9 -2.87 11.87 -13.21
C VAL A 9 -2.32 10.82 -14.18
N GLU A 10 -1.34 10.02 -13.74
CA GLU A 10 -0.77 8.92 -14.52
C GLU A 10 -0.30 7.80 -13.58
N THR A 11 -0.42 6.56 -14.02
CA THR A 11 -0.12 5.35 -13.24
C THR A 11 0.90 4.45 -13.92
N VAL A 12 1.19 4.69 -15.21
CA VAL A 12 2.22 3.99 -15.97
C VAL A 12 3.56 4.69 -15.79
N ASP A 13 4.34 4.26 -14.79
CA ASP A 13 5.69 4.79 -14.56
C ASP A 13 6.64 4.44 -15.72
N PRO A 14 7.18 5.43 -16.47
CA PRO A 14 8.10 5.18 -17.58
C PRO A 14 9.39 4.48 -17.16
N GLN A 15 9.75 4.55 -15.87
CA GLN A 15 10.94 3.91 -15.31
C GLN A 15 10.64 2.54 -14.69
N GLY A 16 9.37 2.12 -14.65
CA GLY A 16 8.97 0.82 -14.08
C GLY A 16 9.23 0.69 -12.57
N ARG A 17 9.26 1.80 -11.82
CA ARG A 17 9.58 1.81 -10.38
C ARG A 17 8.34 1.77 -9.48
N GLY A 18 7.15 1.60 -10.06
CA GLY A 18 5.89 1.55 -9.33
C GLY A 18 5.46 2.90 -8.71
N ARG A 19 5.89 4.01 -9.30
CA ARG A 19 5.46 5.36 -8.90
C ARG A 19 4.17 5.75 -9.62
N VAL A 20 3.49 6.75 -9.09
CA VAL A 20 2.39 7.45 -9.78
C VAL A 20 2.77 8.90 -10.03
N GLN A 21 2.24 9.48 -11.11
CA GLN A 21 2.33 10.90 -11.32
C GLN A 21 1.18 11.59 -10.60
N ILE A 22 1.51 12.59 -9.80
CA ILE A 22 0.56 13.41 -9.05
C ILE A 22 0.57 14.85 -9.58
N ALA A 23 -0.60 15.50 -9.52
CA ALA A 23 -0.75 16.93 -9.70
C ALA A 23 -1.01 17.60 -8.35
N LEU A 24 -0.20 18.59 -8.00
CA LEU A 24 -0.36 19.40 -6.79
C LEU A 24 -1.21 20.64 -7.09
N PRO A 25 -2.42 20.78 -6.53
CA PRO A 25 -3.31 21.90 -6.84
C PRO A 25 -2.76 23.27 -6.44
N SER A 26 -1.85 23.33 -5.47
CA SER A 26 -1.26 24.58 -4.99
C SER A 26 -0.18 25.16 -5.91
N THR A 27 0.41 24.34 -6.77
CA THR A 27 1.59 24.73 -7.57
C THR A 27 1.49 24.31 -9.03
N ASP A 28 0.44 23.57 -9.42
CA ASP A 28 0.28 22.92 -10.72
C ASP A 28 1.46 22.00 -11.12
N ALA A 29 2.29 21.60 -10.15
CA ALA A 29 3.44 20.75 -10.39
C ALA A 29 3.00 19.30 -10.64
N LEU A 30 3.64 18.67 -11.63
CA LEU A 30 3.49 17.25 -11.95
C LEU A 30 4.73 16.48 -11.48
N LEU A 31 4.56 15.61 -10.49
CA LEU A 31 5.70 14.90 -9.87
C LEU A 31 5.45 13.40 -9.84
N TRP A 32 6.52 12.61 -10.00
CA TRP A 32 6.47 11.16 -9.82
C TRP A 32 6.75 10.81 -8.37
N ALA A 33 5.77 10.21 -7.71
CA ALA A 33 5.84 9.87 -6.28
C ALA A 33 5.76 8.35 -6.09
N PRO A 34 6.68 7.73 -5.33
CA PRO A 34 6.46 6.39 -4.79
C PRO A 34 5.21 6.38 -3.89
N THR A 35 4.54 5.24 -3.85
CA THR A 35 3.40 5.00 -2.96
C THR A 35 3.83 4.17 -1.77
N VAL A 36 3.45 4.57 -0.56
CA VAL A 36 3.58 3.71 0.61
C VAL A 36 2.62 2.55 0.43
N VAL A 37 3.17 1.35 0.21
CA VAL A 37 2.37 0.13 0.09
C VAL A 37 2.33 -0.55 1.45
N PRO A 38 1.19 -0.57 2.15
CA PRO A 38 1.03 -1.44 3.30
C PRO A 38 1.02 -2.90 2.78
N PHE A 39 2.18 -3.56 2.89
CA PHE A 39 2.38 -5.00 2.75
C PHE A 39 1.56 -5.67 1.62
N ALA A 40 1.90 -5.39 0.36
CA ALA A 40 1.76 -6.22 -0.85
C ALA A 40 0.43 -6.97 -1.19
N ALA A 41 -0.61 -6.95 -0.36
CA ALA A 41 -1.84 -7.74 -0.55
C ALA A 41 -3.04 -6.92 -1.08
N PHE A 42 -2.90 -5.60 -1.20
CA PHE A 42 -3.98 -4.69 -1.64
C PHE A 42 -3.73 -4.09 -3.05
N THR A 43 -2.92 -4.77 -3.86
CA THR A 43 -2.06 -4.18 -4.92
C THR A 43 -2.72 -3.60 -6.16
N ALA A 44 -4.04 -3.69 -6.36
CA ALA A 44 -4.64 -3.19 -7.60
C ALA A 44 -5.35 -1.82 -7.47
N ALA A 45 -5.62 -1.36 -6.25
CA ALA A 45 -6.70 -0.39 -6.01
C ALA A 45 -6.27 1.06 -5.72
N VAL A 46 -5.02 1.31 -5.34
CA VAL A 46 -4.60 2.62 -4.79
C VAL A 46 -4.26 3.63 -5.89
N THR A 47 -3.98 3.16 -7.09
CA THR A 47 -3.43 3.96 -8.19
C THR A 47 -4.42 4.06 -9.34
N GLU A 48 -5.64 4.54 -9.06
CA GLU A 48 -6.60 4.89 -10.12
C GLU A 48 -6.35 6.35 -10.55
N ILE A 49 -6.27 6.61 -11.85
CA ILE A 49 -6.19 7.98 -12.38
C ILE A 49 -7.42 8.77 -11.91
N GLY A 50 -7.17 9.98 -11.41
CA GLY A 50 -8.20 10.87 -10.90
C GLY A 50 -8.50 10.71 -9.41
N ALA A 51 -7.88 9.75 -8.71
CA ALA A 51 -8.01 9.61 -7.27
C ALA A 51 -7.29 10.73 -6.50
N ASP A 52 -7.90 11.19 -5.41
CA ASP A 52 -7.29 12.17 -4.50
C ASP A 52 -6.45 11.44 -3.43
N VAL A 53 -5.25 11.95 -3.19
CA VAL A 53 -4.25 11.36 -2.30
C VAL A 53 -3.65 12.37 -1.32
N TRP A 54 -3.17 11.87 -0.19
CA TRP A 54 -2.32 12.60 0.73
C TRP A 54 -0.84 12.37 0.38
N VAL A 55 -0.08 13.45 0.31
CA VAL A 55 1.33 13.47 -0.08
C VAL A 55 2.15 14.17 0.99
N ALA A 56 3.29 13.61 1.33
CA ALA A 56 4.34 14.27 2.11
C ALA A 56 5.62 14.42 1.27
N PHE A 57 6.54 15.25 1.74
CA PHE A 57 7.82 15.50 1.09
C PHE A 57 8.96 15.04 1.99
N GLU A 58 9.81 14.15 1.49
CA GLU A 58 10.95 13.65 2.25
C GLU A 58 11.92 14.79 2.56
N ALA A 59 12.34 14.89 3.82
CA ALA A 59 13.29 15.92 4.26
C ALA A 59 12.88 17.38 3.91
N ASP A 60 11.57 17.65 3.78
CA ASP A 60 11.03 18.94 3.34
C ASP A 60 11.50 19.38 1.94
N ASP A 61 11.88 18.41 1.10
CA ASP A 61 12.29 18.63 -0.29
C ASP A 61 11.09 18.51 -1.25
N PRO A 62 10.66 19.61 -1.91
CA PRO A 62 9.50 19.60 -2.81
C PRO A 62 9.67 18.68 -4.03
N ASP A 63 10.90 18.28 -4.37
CA ASP A 63 11.18 17.36 -5.46
C ASP A 63 11.12 15.88 -5.03
N ARG A 64 10.87 15.61 -3.74
CA ARG A 64 10.82 14.25 -3.17
C ARG A 64 9.47 13.91 -2.55
N PRO A 65 8.38 13.85 -3.34
CA PRO A 65 7.06 13.51 -2.84
C PRO A 65 6.95 12.01 -2.51
N VAL A 66 6.09 11.67 -1.57
CA VAL A 66 5.68 10.30 -1.24
C VAL A 66 4.16 10.28 -1.04
N VAL A 67 3.46 9.40 -1.76
CA VAL A 67 2.02 9.18 -1.57
C VAL A 67 1.83 8.31 -0.33
N LEU A 68 1.13 8.85 0.67
CA LEU A 68 0.87 8.17 1.94
C LEU A 68 -0.37 7.28 1.87
N GLY A 69 -1.35 7.68 1.06
CA GLY A 69 -2.62 6.98 0.91
C GLY A 69 -3.69 7.82 0.22
N LEU A 70 -4.85 7.22 0.03
CA LEU A 70 -6.01 7.89 -0.55
C LEU A 70 -6.66 8.83 0.47
N VAL A 71 -7.22 9.95 -0.01
CA VAL A 71 -8.06 10.84 0.82
C VAL A 71 -9.34 10.13 1.21
N GLU A 72 -10.00 9.50 0.25
CA GLU A 72 -11.19 8.72 0.46
C GLU A 72 -10.90 7.23 0.28
N PRO A 73 -11.48 6.34 1.09
CA PRO A 73 -11.35 4.92 0.85
C PRO A 73 -11.95 4.61 -0.52
N PRO A 74 -11.33 3.69 -1.28
CA PRO A 74 -11.85 3.34 -2.58
C PRO A 74 -13.22 2.65 -2.41
N PRO A 75 -14.12 2.74 -3.40
CA PRO A 75 -15.46 2.19 -3.28
C PRO A 75 -15.42 0.70 -2.95
N ARG A 76 -16.31 0.28 -2.04
CA ARG A 76 -16.50 -1.13 -1.70
C ARG A 76 -17.16 -1.82 -2.88
N THR A 77 -16.35 -2.48 -3.71
CA THR A 77 -16.82 -3.29 -4.82
C THR A 77 -16.91 -4.77 -4.41
N PRO A 78 -17.79 -5.57 -5.01
CA PRO A 78 -17.83 -7.02 -4.78
C PRO A 78 -16.48 -7.70 -5.05
N ALA A 79 -15.71 -7.18 -6.02
CA ALA A 79 -14.36 -7.67 -6.31
C ALA A 79 -13.42 -7.48 -5.11
N ARG A 80 -13.34 -6.27 -4.53
CA ARG A 80 -12.52 -6.00 -3.34
C ARG A 80 -12.96 -6.81 -2.12
N ALA A 81 -14.25 -7.10 -1.99
CA ALA A 81 -14.75 -7.96 -0.91
C ALA A 81 -14.20 -9.39 -1.03
N ARG A 82 -14.15 -9.94 -2.26
CA ARG A 82 -13.58 -11.27 -2.54
C ARG A 82 -12.08 -11.32 -2.30
N ASP A 83 -11.34 -10.28 -2.69
CA ASP A 83 -9.89 -10.23 -2.45
C ASP A 83 -9.58 -10.27 -0.94
N ARG A 84 -10.39 -9.56 -0.14
CA ARG A 84 -10.28 -9.57 1.32
C ARG A 84 -10.64 -10.92 1.94
N GLU A 85 -11.69 -11.58 1.42
CA GLU A 85 -12.09 -12.92 1.86
C GLU A 85 -11.02 -13.96 1.54
N ALA A 86 -10.49 -13.94 0.30
CA ALA A 86 -9.40 -14.81 -0.12
C ALA A 86 -8.13 -14.62 0.73
N LEU A 87 -7.84 -13.39 1.17
CA LEU A 87 -6.75 -13.12 2.10
C LEU A 87 -7.02 -13.70 3.49
N GLY A 88 -8.25 -13.56 4.00
CA GLY A 88 -8.67 -14.19 5.26
C GLY A 88 -8.51 -15.71 5.20
N ASP A 89 -9.00 -16.34 4.14
CA ASP A 89 -8.88 -17.79 3.93
C ASP A 89 -7.40 -18.22 3.82
N ALA A 90 -6.56 -17.42 3.16
CA ALA A 90 -5.13 -17.72 3.05
C ALA A 90 -4.42 -17.62 4.40
N TRP A 91 -4.78 -16.63 5.21
CA TRP A 91 -4.29 -16.47 6.57
C TRP A 91 -4.70 -17.66 7.45
N ASP A 92 -5.98 -18.05 7.39
CA ASP A 92 -6.51 -19.17 8.15
C ASP A 92 -5.86 -20.50 7.75
N ARG A 93 -5.64 -20.74 6.45
CA ARG A 93 -4.87 -21.91 5.97
C ARG A 93 -3.44 -21.92 6.48
N GLY A 94 -2.77 -20.76 6.48
CA GLY A 94 -1.41 -20.63 7.00
C GLY A 94 -1.33 -20.94 8.50
N HIS A 95 -2.27 -20.43 9.29
CA HIS A 95 -2.37 -20.74 10.72
C HIS A 95 -2.68 -22.21 11.00
N ALA A 96 -3.59 -22.81 10.23
CA ALA A 96 -3.90 -24.23 10.35
C ALA A 96 -2.67 -25.10 10.06
N ALA A 97 -1.90 -24.80 9.01
CA ALA A 97 -0.67 -25.51 8.68
C ALA A 97 0.41 -25.36 9.76
N GLY A 98 0.65 -24.15 10.26
CA GLY A 98 1.64 -23.91 11.32
C GLY A 98 1.29 -24.57 12.65
N SER A 99 0.00 -24.77 12.95
CA SER A 99 -0.45 -25.50 14.14
C SER A 99 -0.16 -27.01 14.08
N ALA A 100 -0.14 -27.59 12.89
CA ALA A 100 0.17 -29.01 12.69
C ALA A 100 1.68 -29.27 12.84
N ASP A 101 2.54 -28.37 12.35
CA ASP A 101 3.99 -28.47 12.51
C ASP A 101 4.43 -28.25 13.97
N ALA A 102 3.80 -27.31 14.68
CA ALA A 102 4.07 -27.06 16.10
C ALA A 102 3.67 -28.24 17.01
N ALA A 103 2.70 -29.07 16.60
CA ALA A 103 2.35 -30.29 17.32
C ALA A 103 3.33 -31.44 17.08
N ALA A 104 4.13 -31.39 16.00
CA ALA A 104 5.13 -32.39 15.65
C ALA A 104 6.51 -32.10 16.27
N ASP A 105 6.85 -30.83 16.53
CA ASP A 105 8.16 -30.39 17.03
C ASP A 105 8.13 -30.03 18.53
N GLY A 106 7.66 -30.99 19.34
CA GLY A 106 7.37 -30.83 20.77
C GLY A 106 8.57 -30.65 21.72
N ASP A 107 9.76 -30.28 21.25
CA ASP A 107 10.92 -30.03 22.12
C ASP A 107 11.80 -28.88 21.61
N THR A 108 11.23 -27.68 21.55
CA THR A 108 12.06 -26.45 21.55
C THR A 108 12.35 -26.06 22.99
N THR A 109 13.47 -26.58 23.52
CA THR A 109 14.04 -26.12 24.79
C THR A 109 14.27 -24.61 24.72
N ASN A 110 13.57 -23.86 25.59
CA ASN A 110 13.73 -22.42 25.73
C ASN A 110 15.16 -22.12 26.24
N PRO A 111 16.01 -21.41 25.48
CA PRO A 111 17.41 -21.16 25.84
C PRO A 111 17.59 -20.12 26.96
N TYR A 112 16.51 -19.60 27.53
CA TYR A 112 16.52 -18.57 28.59
C TYR A 112 15.84 -19.01 29.90
N ARG A 113 15.75 -20.31 30.18
CA ARG A 113 15.40 -20.82 31.52
C ARG A 113 16.62 -21.36 32.26
#